data_AF-A0AAN7WAJ6-F1
#
_entry.id   AF-A0AAN7WAJ6-F1
#
_cell.length_a   1.000
_cell.length_b   1.000
_cell.length_c   1.000
_cell.angle_alpha   90.00
_cell.angle_beta   90.00
_cell.angle_gamma   90.00
#
_symmetry.space_group_name_H-M   'P 1'
#
loop_
_entity.id
_entity.type
_entity.pdbx_description
1 polymer ?
#
loop_
_entity_poly.entity_id
_entity_poly.type
_entity_poly.pdbx_seq_one_letter_code
_entity_poly.pdbx_strand_id
1 'polypeptide(L)'
;MASPGGWTLLTLPPEMRNRIYREVLVEGDIYIHTHSRFLPIEPALMRVCRQTREEALAIYHKENSFVFDIDENDARNLINWCKSASRRKNSEIAFEVGHSQNWENLMAWAAATFRRECVAPPLIYPDGDTAVPAAVHVLEVASQLKDCSVTWPAAEAVLMQMRKAMAVENPAWAQDQA
;
A
#
# COMPACT_ATOMS: atom_id res chain seq x y z
N MET A 1 11.87 32.31 -41.22
CA MET A 1 12.11 32.98 -39.93
C MET A 1 12.16 31.89 -38.86
N ALA A 2 13.35 31.58 -38.35
CA ALA A 2 13.49 30.61 -37.25
C ALA A 2 13.19 31.33 -35.93
N SER A 3 12.20 30.85 -35.19
CA SER A 3 11.89 31.34 -33.84
C SER A 3 13.10 31.16 -32.91
N PRO A 4 13.29 32.02 -31.90
CA PRO A 4 14.43 31.92 -31.00
C PRO A 4 14.37 30.56 -30.30
N GLY A 5 15.38 29.73 -30.54
CA GLY A 5 15.47 28.35 -30.04
C GLY A 5 15.68 28.32 -28.54
N GLY A 6 14.61 28.54 -27.78
CA GLY A 6 14.59 28.31 -26.35
C GLY A 6 14.66 26.81 -26.08
N TRP A 7 15.65 26.39 -25.31
CA TRP A 7 15.75 25.03 -24.80
C TRP A 7 14.59 24.79 -23.84
N THR A 8 13.58 24.05 -24.27
CA THR A 8 12.48 23.62 -23.41
C THR A 8 12.64 22.16 -23.04
N LEU A 9 12.10 21.75 -21.90
CA LEU A 9 12.13 20.34 -21.47
C LEU A 9 11.58 19.40 -22.56
N LEU A 10 10.52 19.81 -23.25
CA LEU A 10 9.84 18.99 -24.27
C LEU A 10 10.61 18.92 -25.60
N THR A 11 11.56 19.82 -25.84
CA THR A 11 12.44 19.77 -27.02
C THR A 11 13.63 18.83 -26.85
N LEU A 12 13.89 18.33 -25.63
CA LEU A 12 14.93 17.35 -25.38
C LEU A 12 14.52 15.97 -25.91
N PRO A 13 15.47 15.10 -26.31
CA PRO A 13 15.18 13.70 -26.59
C PRO A 13 14.56 12.97 -25.38
N PRO A 14 13.73 11.93 -25.61
CA PRO A 14 13.09 11.17 -24.53
C PRO A 14 14.05 10.63 -23.48
N GLU A 15 15.25 10.20 -23.87
CA GLU A 15 16.26 9.66 -22.97
C GLU A 15 16.76 10.71 -21.98
N MET A 16 16.95 11.95 -22.46
CA MET A 16 17.36 13.06 -21.62
C MET A 16 16.23 13.50 -20.69
N ARG A 17 14.98 13.50 -21.17
CA ARG A 17 13.81 13.75 -20.30
C ARG A 17 13.68 12.69 -19.22
N ASN A 18 13.83 11.42 -19.55
CA ASN A 18 13.78 10.33 -18.58
C ASN A 18 14.86 10.43 -17.51
N ARG A 19 16.08 10.88 -17.86
CA ARG A 19 17.12 11.19 -16.87
C ARG A 19 16.67 12.29 -15.92
N ILE A 20 16.17 13.40 -16.45
CA ILE A 20 15.65 14.51 -15.64
C ILE A 20 14.49 14.04 -14.75
N TYR A 21 13.58 13.22 -15.26
CA TYR A 21 12.48 12.66 -14.48
C TYR A 21 12.98 11.82 -13.31
N ARG A 22 13.98 10.96 -13.50
CA ARG A 22 14.55 10.16 -12.41
C ARG A 22 15.17 11.03 -11.31
N GLU A 23 15.99 12.01 -11.70
CA GLU A 23 16.65 12.92 -10.75
C GLU A 23 15.66 13.72 -9.88
N VAL A 24 14.44 13.96 -10.38
CA VAL A 24 13.45 14.79 -9.70
C VAL A 24 12.34 13.98 -9.02
N LEU A 25 12.09 12.75 -9.46
CA LEU A 25 10.93 11.96 -9.03
C LEU A 25 11.28 10.71 -8.23
N VAL A 26 12.53 10.25 -8.28
CA VAL A 26 12.95 9.04 -7.56
C VAL A 26 13.61 9.46 -6.25
N GLU A 27 12.91 9.24 -5.15
CA GLU A 27 13.35 9.57 -3.79
C GLU A 27 13.75 8.33 -2.98
N GLY A 28 13.51 7.12 -3.53
CA GLY A 28 13.72 5.84 -2.84
C GLY A 28 12.43 5.41 -2.14
N ASP A 29 12.39 5.55 -0.82
CA ASP A 29 11.25 5.16 0.02
C ASP A 29 10.30 6.34 0.27
N ILE A 30 9.06 6.19 -0.17
CA ILE A 30 7.98 7.15 0.06
C ILE A 30 7.04 6.58 1.12
N TYR A 31 7.08 7.18 2.31
CA TYR A 31 6.28 6.74 3.45
C TYR A 31 4.83 7.25 3.36
N ILE A 32 3.89 6.35 3.56
CA ILE A 32 2.44 6.60 3.57
C ILE A 32 1.92 6.18 4.95
N HIS A 33 1.80 7.17 5.82
CA HIS A 33 1.28 6.95 7.17
C HIS A 33 -0.23 6.79 7.17
N THR A 34 -0.71 5.89 8.02
CA THR A 34 -2.13 5.61 8.23
C THR A 34 -2.93 6.84 8.68
N HIS A 35 -2.36 7.69 9.53
CA HIS A 35 -3.02 8.92 10.00
C HIS A 35 -2.95 10.08 9.00
N SER A 36 -2.28 9.92 7.85
CA SER A 36 -2.29 10.94 6.82
C SER A 36 -3.70 11.08 6.25
N ARG A 37 -4.25 12.30 6.29
CA ARG A 37 -5.56 12.62 5.70
C ARG A 37 -5.58 12.45 4.17
N PHE A 38 -4.42 12.47 3.53
CA PHE A 38 -4.31 12.44 2.09
C PHE A 38 -3.22 11.46 1.66
N LEU A 39 -3.48 10.72 0.58
CA LEU A 39 -2.44 10.00 -0.14
C LEU A 39 -1.39 10.98 -0.68
N PRO A 40 -0.15 10.53 -0.93
CA PRO A 40 0.89 11.38 -1.51
C PRO A 40 0.37 12.14 -2.72
N ILE A 41 0.52 13.46 -2.67
CA ILE A 41 0.20 14.32 -3.81
C ILE A 41 1.21 14.00 -4.90
N GLU A 42 0.73 13.77 -6.13
CA GLU A 42 1.63 13.54 -7.25
C GLU A 42 2.62 14.71 -7.41
N PRO A 43 3.91 14.42 -7.66
CA PRO A 43 4.94 15.44 -7.80
C PRO A 43 4.55 16.54 -8.79
N ALA A 44 4.97 17.78 -8.48
CA ALA A 44 4.58 18.96 -9.25
C ALA A 44 4.87 18.81 -10.75
N LEU A 45 5.97 18.17 -11.13
CA LEU A 45 6.36 17.91 -12.51
C LEU A 45 5.33 17.08 -13.30
N MET A 46 4.67 16.13 -12.64
CA MET A 46 3.62 15.28 -13.23
C MET A 46 2.26 16.00 -13.37
N ARG A 47 2.16 17.23 -12.85
CA ARG A 47 0.96 18.07 -12.89
C ARG A 47 1.05 19.22 -13.90
N VAL A 48 2.21 19.41 -14.54
CA VAL A 48 2.45 20.53 -15.46
C VAL A 48 1.73 20.34 -16.80
N CYS A 49 1.96 19.23 -17.50
CA CYS A 49 1.30 18.94 -18.78
C CYS A 49 1.04 17.43 -18.97
N ARG A 50 0.23 17.08 -19.98
CA ARG A 50 -0.13 15.67 -20.26
C ARG A 50 1.07 14.82 -20.63
N GLN A 51 1.98 15.37 -21.43
CA GLN A 51 3.17 14.64 -21.89
C GLN A 51 4.10 14.29 -20.73
N THR A 52 4.48 15.26 -19.89
CA THR A 52 5.32 14.98 -18.71
C THR A 52 4.63 13.99 -17.80
N ARG A 53 3.32 14.14 -17.58
CA ARG A 53 2.53 13.21 -16.77
C ARG A 53 2.63 11.78 -17.29
N GLU A 54 2.38 11.54 -18.57
CA GLU A 54 2.37 10.18 -19.14
C GLU A 54 3.75 9.53 -19.11
N GLU A 55 4.80 10.29 -19.41
CA GLU A 55 6.18 9.80 -19.42
C GLU A 55 6.71 9.54 -18.00
N ALA A 56 6.47 10.46 -17.08
CA ALA A 56 6.98 10.42 -15.71
C ALA A 56 6.24 9.44 -14.81
N LEU A 57 4.94 9.20 -15.03
CA LEU A 57 4.11 8.36 -14.16
C LEU A 57 4.67 6.94 -14.04
N ALA A 58 5.17 6.37 -15.14
CA ALA A 58 5.74 5.04 -15.14
C ALA A 58 7.06 4.98 -14.35
N ILE A 59 7.89 6.01 -14.45
CA ILE A 59 9.15 6.13 -13.69
C ILE A 59 8.82 6.26 -12.19
N TYR A 60 7.98 7.23 -11.83
CA TYR A 60 7.61 7.49 -10.44
C TYR A 60 7.04 6.26 -9.74
N HIS A 61 6.12 5.54 -10.38
CA HIS A 61 5.48 4.40 -9.74
C HIS A 61 6.31 3.12 -9.74
N LYS A 62 7.24 2.93 -10.67
CA LYS A 62 8.04 1.70 -10.78
C LYS A 62 9.42 1.79 -10.14
N GLU A 63 9.98 3.00 -10.04
CA GLU A 63 11.33 3.22 -9.55
C GLU A 63 11.35 3.78 -8.11
N ASN A 64 10.19 4.07 -7.52
CA ASN A 64 10.04 4.33 -6.07
C ASN A 64 9.38 3.15 -5.36
N SER A 65 9.75 2.98 -4.10
CA SER A 65 9.10 2.10 -3.14
C SER A 65 8.12 2.88 -2.28
N PHE A 66 6.89 2.39 -2.16
CA PHE A 66 5.85 3.01 -1.32
C PHE A 66 5.72 2.21 -0.04
N VAL A 67 6.17 2.78 1.08
CA VAL A 67 6.15 2.13 2.40
C VAL A 67 4.86 2.52 3.10
N PHE A 68 3.98 1.56 3.37
CA PHE A 68 2.78 1.81 4.16
C PHE A 68 3.06 1.53 5.63
N ASP A 69 3.03 2.59 6.42
CA ASP A 69 3.13 2.54 7.88
C ASP A 69 1.70 2.39 8.45
N ILE A 70 1.39 1.15 8.84
CA ILE A 70 0.09 0.67 9.28
C ILE A 70 0.09 0.52 10.79
N ASP A 71 -0.34 1.59 11.47
CA ASP A 71 -0.58 1.57 12.91
C ASP A 71 -2.03 1.13 13.21
N GLU A 72 -2.25 0.49 14.35
CA GLU A 72 -3.53 0.00 14.84
C GLU A 72 -4.31 -0.84 13.80
N ASN A 73 -3.59 -1.58 12.94
CA ASN A 73 -4.14 -2.33 11.81
C ASN A 73 -4.99 -1.50 10.82
N ASP A 74 -4.90 -0.17 10.83
CA ASP A 74 -5.72 0.69 9.99
C ASP A 74 -5.14 0.81 8.58
N ALA A 75 -5.58 -0.08 7.70
CA ALA A 75 -5.16 -0.11 6.30
C ALA A 75 -5.95 0.84 5.38
N ARG A 76 -6.67 1.87 5.88
CA ARG A 76 -7.53 2.72 5.03
C ARG A 76 -6.78 3.34 3.85
N ASN A 77 -5.58 3.87 4.08
CA ASN A 77 -4.77 4.47 3.01
C ASN A 77 -4.30 3.43 1.99
N LEU A 78 -3.92 2.23 2.43
CA LEU A 78 -3.59 1.12 1.55
C LEU A 78 -4.80 0.68 0.71
N ILE A 79 -5.97 0.51 1.33
CA ILE A 79 -7.20 0.13 0.62
C ILE A 79 -7.57 1.19 -0.43
N ASN A 80 -7.49 2.47 -0.06
CA ASN A 80 -7.75 3.57 -0.98
C ASN A 80 -6.73 3.59 -2.14
N TRP A 81 -5.45 3.32 -1.84
CA TRP A 81 -4.41 3.18 -2.83
C TRP A 81 -4.72 2.06 -3.82
N CYS A 82 -5.04 0.86 -3.35
CA CYS A 82 -5.39 -0.28 -4.20
C CYS A 82 -6.64 -0.01 -5.05
N LYS A 83 -7.68 0.63 -4.50
CA LYS A 83 -8.91 0.97 -5.24
C LYS A 83 -8.70 2.00 -6.33
N SER A 84 -7.77 2.94 -6.13
CA SER A 84 -7.44 3.97 -7.12
C SER A 84 -6.65 3.43 -8.33
N ALA A 85 -6.29 2.13 -8.33
CA ALA A 85 -5.22 1.60 -9.17
C ALA A 85 -5.71 0.77 -10.37
N SER A 86 -5.86 1.41 -11.53
CA SER A 86 -5.43 0.77 -12.79
C SER A 86 -3.96 1.09 -13.10
N ARG A 87 -3.48 2.27 -12.70
CA ARG A 87 -2.13 2.79 -13.03
C ARG A 87 -1.08 2.58 -11.94
N ARG A 88 -1.48 2.22 -10.71
CA ARG A 88 -0.60 2.00 -9.55
C ARG A 88 -0.34 0.51 -9.25
N LYS A 89 -0.84 -0.40 -10.11
CA LYS A 89 -0.79 -1.86 -9.89
C LYS A 89 0.60 -2.48 -9.92
N ASN A 90 1.59 -1.74 -10.44
CA ASN A 90 2.97 -2.20 -10.58
C ASN A 90 3.94 -1.43 -9.68
N SER A 91 3.41 -0.73 -8.67
CA SER A 91 4.27 -0.08 -7.68
C SER A 91 4.87 -1.10 -6.73
N GLU A 92 6.13 -0.89 -6.41
CA GLU A 92 6.77 -1.58 -5.30
C GLU A 92 6.15 -1.07 -4.00
N ILE A 93 5.62 -1.99 -3.19
CA ILE A 93 4.94 -1.69 -1.94
C ILE A 93 5.65 -2.46 -0.83
N ALA A 94 6.03 -1.73 0.22
CA ALA A 94 6.53 -2.28 1.47
C ALA A 94 5.54 -1.98 2.61
N PHE A 95 5.65 -2.74 3.70
CA PHE A 95 4.75 -2.63 4.85
C PHE A 95 5.57 -2.49 6.13
N GLU A 96 5.20 -1.51 6.94
CA GLU A 96 5.61 -1.40 8.33
C GLU A 96 4.33 -1.54 9.16
N VAL A 97 4.12 -2.70 9.77
CA VAL A 97 2.91 -2.97 10.54
C VAL A 97 3.23 -2.78 12.02
N GLY A 98 2.57 -1.79 12.64
CA GLY A 98 2.71 -1.49 14.06
C GLY A 98 2.27 -2.66 14.95
N HIS A 99 2.70 -2.60 16.21
CA HIS A 99 2.36 -3.62 17.21
C HIS A 99 1.01 -3.38 17.91
N SER A 100 0.42 -2.19 17.73
CA SER A 100 -0.87 -1.82 18.30
C SER A 100 -2.01 -2.55 17.59
N GLN A 101 -3.07 -2.89 18.34
CA GLN A 101 -4.07 -3.86 17.90
C GLN A 101 -5.46 -3.24 17.97
N ASN A 102 -6.03 -2.96 16.81
CA ASN A 102 -7.46 -2.71 16.66
C ASN A 102 -8.07 -3.81 15.79
N TRP A 103 -9.02 -4.55 16.35
CA TRP A 103 -9.65 -5.68 15.65
C TRP A 103 -10.61 -5.22 14.55
N GLU A 104 -11.33 -4.11 14.76
CA GLU A 104 -12.28 -3.59 13.77
C GLU A 104 -11.54 -3.16 12.50
N ASN A 105 -10.42 -2.44 12.66
CA ASN A 105 -9.53 -2.06 11.56
C ASN A 105 -8.96 -3.29 10.84
N LEU A 106 -8.49 -4.29 11.59
CA LEU A 106 -8.00 -5.54 11.02
C LEU A 106 -9.07 -6.29 10.23
N MET A 107 -10.31 -6.32 10.72
CA MET A 107 -11.44 -6.93 10.01
C MET A 107 -11.82 -6.19 8.74
N ALA A 108 -11.75 -4.85 8.74
CA ALA A 108 -11.95 -4.04 7.55
C ALA A 108 -10.86 -4.34 6.49
N TRP A 109 -9.61 -4.48 6.91
CA TRP A 109 -8.51 -4.88 6.04
C TRP A 109 -8.68 -6.31 5.52
N ALA A 110 -8.99 -7.28 6.38
CA ALA A 110 -9.24 -8.66 6.01
C ALA A 110 -10.38 -8.78 5.00
N ALA A 111 -11.46 -8.00 5.16
CA ALA A 111 -12.56 -7.95 4.21
C ALA A 111 -12.12 -7.44 2.83
N ALA A 112 -11.30 -6.39 2.79
CA ALA A 112 -10.76 -5.85 1.54
C ALA A 112 -9.82 -6.85 0.84
N THR A 113 -8.95 -7.53 1.59
CA THR A 113 -8.06 -8.58 1.10
C THR A 113 -8.84 -9.78 0.56
N PHE A 114 -9.84 -10.26 1.31
CA PHE A 114 -10.74 -11.34 0.89
C PHE A 114 -11.47 -11.03 -0.43
N ARG A 115 -11.85 -9.75 -0.65
CA ARG A 115 -12.51 -9.32 -1.89
C ARG A 115 -11.54 -9.08 -3.04
N ARG A 116 -10.22 -9.26 -2.84
CA ARG A 116 -9.16 -8.90 -3.80
C ARG A 116 -9.16 -7.41 -4.16
N GLU A 117 -9.65 -6.58 -3.25
CA GLU A 117 -9.64 -5.11 -3.37
C GLU A 117 -8.34 -4.50 -2.81
N CYS A 118 -7.60 -5.27 -2.01
CA CYS A 118 -6.38 -4.85 -1.34
C CYS A 118 -5.39 -6.03 -1.26
N VAL A 119 -4.13 -5.70 -1.02
CA VAL A 119 -3.06 -6.68 -0.75
C VAL A 119 -2.86 -6.84 0.76
N ALA A 120 -2.34 -8.00 1.16
CA ALA A 120 -1.82 -8.25 2.50
C ALA A 120 -0.28 -8.16 2.48
N PRO A 121 0.37 -7.85 3.61
CA PRO A 121 1.81 -7.95 3.73
C PRO A 121 2.23 -9.40 3.49
N PRO A 122 3.37 -9.64 2.80
CA PRO A 122 3.87 -10.99 2.64
C PRO A 122 4.28 -11.55 4.00
N LEU A 123 4.12 -12.87 4.18
CA LEU A 123 4.65 -13.60 5.34
C LEU A 123 6.17 -13.74 5.20
N ILE A 124 6.89 -12.64 5.42
CA ILE A 124 8.35 -12.61 5.46
C ILE A 124 8.76 -12.43 6.91
N TYR A 125 9.61 -13.32 7.40
CA TYR A 125 10.27 -13.20 8.69
C TYR A 125 11.54 -12.39 8.45
N PRO A 126 11.65 -11.14 8.92
CA PRO A 126 12.93 -10.46 8.88
C PRO A 126 13.92 -11.25 9.73
N ASP A 127 15.13 -11.48 9.20
CA ASP A 127 16.18 -12.26 9.87
C ASP A 127 16.42 -11.76 11.31
N GLY A 128 15.90 -12.50 12.29
CA GLY A 128 16.11 -12.26 13.72
C GLY A 128 14.89 -11.75 14.50
N ASP A 129 13.80 -11.32 13.84
CA ASP A 129 12.54 -10.99 14.52
C ASP A 129 11.51 -12.10 14.31
N THR A 130 11.22 -12.85 15.37
CA THR A 130 10.41 -14.06 15.31
C THR A 130 8.89 -13.80 15.31
N ALA A 131 8.46 -12.55 15.50
CA ALA A 131 7.04 -12.23 15.63
C ALA A 131 6.52 -11.55 14.37
N VAL A 132 6.06 -12.33 13.39
CA VAL A 132 5.10 -11.81 12.40
C VAL A 132 3.88 -11.33 13.18
N PRO A 133 3.44 -10.05 13.03
CA PRO A 133 2.26 -9.57 13.74
C PRO A 133 1.08 -10.49 13.45
N ALA A 134 0.35 -10.93 14.48
CA ALA A 134 -0.76 -11.87 14.31
C ALA A 134 -1.82 -11.36 13.31
N ALA A 135 -1.89 -10.04 13.11
CA ALA A 135 -2.63 -9.40 12.03
C ALA A 135 -2.29 -9.96 10.64
N VAL A 136 -1.01 -10.16 10.30
CA VAL A 136 -0.59 -10.69 8.99
C VAL A 136 -1.10 -12.13 8.78
N HIS A 137 -1.09 -12.95 9.83
CA HIS A 137 -1.66 -14.30 9.76
C HIS A 137 -3.18 -14.29 9.54
N VAL A 138 -3.90 -13.38 10.20
CA VAL A 138 -5.35 -13.19 9.98
C VAL A 138 -5.64 -12.80 8.52
N LEU A 139 -4.83 -11.90 7.95
CA LEU A 139 -4.97 -11.48 6.54
C LEU A 139 -4.67 -12.62 5.57
N GLU A 140 -3.66 -13.43 5.85
CA GLU A 140 -3.32 -14.59 5.03
C GLU A 140 -4.46 -15.62 5.05
N VAL A 141 -5.02 -15.93 6.23
CA VAL A 141 -6.18 -16.83 6.33
C VAL A 141 -7.36 -16.27 5.54
N ALA A 142 -7.63 -14.96 5.60
CA ALA A 142 -8.68 -14.34 4.79
C ALA A 142 -8.41 -14.52 3.28
N SER A 143 -7.17 -14.35 2.83
CA SER A 143 -6.76 -14.59 1.45
C SER A 143 -6.99 -16.06 1.02
N GLN A 144 -6.56 -17.03 1.82
CA GLN A 144 -6.70 -18.45 1.53
C GLN A 144 -8.18 -18.91 1.53
N LEU A 145 -8.99 -18.42 2.47
CA LEU A 145 -10.42 -18.73 2.51
C LEU A 145 -11.13 -18.24 1.23
N LYS A 146 -10.71 -17.10 0.68
CA LYS A 146 -11.21 -16.64 -0.62
C LYS A 146 -10.84 -17.61 -1.74
N ASP A 147 -9.60 -18.10 -1.77
CA ASP A 147 -9.16 -19.07 -2.79
C ASP A 147 -9.91 -20.41 -2.69
N CYS A 148 -10.28 -20.81 -1.47
CA CYS A 148 -11.18 -21.94 -1.24
C CYS A 148 -12.66 -21.64 -1.57
N SER A 149 -12.97 -20.49 -2.17
CA SER A 149 -14.34 -20.07 -2.54
C SER A 149 -15.32 -20.02 -1.36
N VAL A 150 -14.82 -19.82 -0.14
CA VAL A 150 -15.66 -19.59 1.05
C VAL A 150 -16.43 -18.28 0.88
N THR A 151 -17.58 -18.14 1.53
CA THR A 151 -18.33 -16.86 1.55
C THR A 151 -17.78 -15.95 2.64
N TRP A 152 -17.90 -14.63 2.48
CA TRP A 152 -17.43 -13.69 3.51
C TRP A 152 -18.03 -13.97 4.90
N PRO A 153 -19.35 -14.21 5.08
CA PRO A 153 -19.90 -14.51 6.41
C PRO A 153 -19.27 -15.74 7.07
N ALA A 154 -18.94 -16.77 6.30
CA ALA A 154 -18.27 -17.96 6.82
C ALA A 154 -16.79 -17.66 7.16
N ALA A 155 -16.11 -16.89 6.33
CA ALA A 155 -14.74 -16.47 6.60
C ALA A 155 -14.65 -15.59 7.85
N GLU A 156 -15.54 -14.60 7.97
CA GLU A 156 -15.69 -13.73 9.14
C GLU A 156 -15.92 -14.55 10.42
N ALA A 157 -16.77 -15.58 10.37
CA ALA A 157 -16.97 -16.47 11.51
C ALA A 157 -15.68 -17.20 11.92
N VAL A 158 -14.85 -17.65 10.96
CA VAL A 158 -13.55 -18.27 11.24
C VAL A 158 -12.60 -17.26 11.89
N LEU A 159 -12.48 -16.06 11.33
CA LEU A 159 -11.61 -15.00 11.87
C LEU A 159 -12.04 -14.59 13.29
N MET A 160 -13.35 -14.57 13.57
CA MET A 160 -13.86 -14.32 14.93
C MET A 160 -13.48 -15.42 15.93
N GLN A 161 -13.38 -16.69 15.50
CA GLN A 161 -12.85 -17.75 16.37
C GLN A 161 -11.34 -17.59 16.57
N MET A 162 -10.60 -17.17 15.54
CA MET A 162 -9.18 -16.83 15.68
C MET A 162 -8.97 -15.71 16.69
N ARG A 163 -9.78 -14.65 16.66
CA ARG A 163 -9.74 -13.57 17.67
C ARG A 163 -9.82 -14.13 19.09
N LYS A 164 -10.77 -15.04 19.33
CA LYS A 164 -10.95 -15.68 20.65
C LYS A 164 -9.73 -16.50 21.05
N ALA A 165 -9.14 -17.26 20.13
CA ALA A 165 -7.93 -18.02 20.40
C ALA A 165 -6.74 -17.10 20.72
N MET A 166 -6.54 -16.05 19.91
CA MET A 166 -5.50 -15.05 20.13
C MET A 166 -5.67 -14.29 21.45
N ALA A 167 -6.91 -14.05 21.87
CA ALA A 167 -7.22 -13.42 23.15
C ALA A 167 -6.83 -14.27 24.37
N VAL A 168 -6.72 -15.60 24.23
CA VAL A 168 -6.22 -16.48 25.30
C VAL A 168 -4.74 -16.21 25.57
N GLU A 169 -3.95 -15.96 24.52
CA GLU A 169 -2.52 -15.72 24.61
C GLU A 169 -2.18 -14.25 24.90
N ASN A 170 -2.93 -13.33 24.28
CA ASN A 170 -2.78 -11.90 24.49
C ASN A 170 -4.15 -11.22 24.66
N PRO A 171 -4.54 -10.87 25.90
CA PRO A 171 -5.83 -10.24 26.19
C PRO A 171 -6.08 -8.91 25.47
N ALA A 172 -5.05 -8.25 24.93
CA ALA A 172 -5.21 -7.04 24.13
C ALA A 172 -6.15 -7.26 22.93
N TRP A 173 -6.18 -8.46 22.34
CA TRP A 173 -7.09 -8.80 21.24
C TRP A 173 -8.57 -8.88 21.66
N ALA A 174 -8.86 -9.06 22.95
CA ALA A 174 -10.23 -9.09 23.48
C ALA A 174 -10.77 -7.70 23.81
N GLN A 175 -9.90 -6.70 23.99
CA GLN A 175 -10.29 -5.35 24.31
C GLN A 175 -10.70 -4.64 23.01
N ASP A 176 -11.97 -4.25 22.90
CA ASP A 176 -12.38 -3.29 21.89
C ASP A 176 -11.76 -1.94 22.30
N GLN A 177 -10.75 -1.46 21.58
CA GLN A 177 -10.19 -0.14 21.83
C GLN A 177 -11.24 0.90 21.43
N ALA A 178 -11.67 1.70 22.41
CA ALA A 178 -12.66 2.76 22.27
C ALA A 178 -12.10 4.00 21.57
#